data_AF-A0A8J8T231-F1
#
_entry.id   AF-A0A8J8T231-F1
#
_cell.length_a   1.000
_cell.length_b   1.000
_cell.length_c   1.000
_cell.angle_alpha   90.00
_cell.angle_beta   90.00
_cell.angle_gamma   90.00
#
_symmetry.space_group_name_H-M   'P 1'
#
loop_
_entity.id
_entity.type
_entity.pdbx_description
1 polymer ?
#
loop_
_entity_poly.entity_id
_entity_poly.type
_entity_poly.pdbx_seq_one_letter_code
_entity_poly.pdbx_strand_id
1 'polypeptide(L)'
;MAKYFQRIGTEKKDFIITVKLISFQADLQTKSYFSIQWKRGPQTEDSPVFELNPISGNTTIINEQFSRQSQLYRDTKSGRFLKKTCNFKLKKWESASSRVIDEVEIDMAPFINSGTSNITRIKFPGGSGSSDTGLNAVLEVDIKLQEGLLAGNSPGQEDEEQEEGGRMESFVSPQILEGEVNRLNLQIAEYQRQVSESRQAQQKLEDELRRKDKQLDKIIKQHQLELSETEQSKVIQQLRDKLTQQEQEISSLQSANAQQFIELSAHSDEIDTLKRKLLERDAVLDVSHFSHVNSQANLSHAHINHQIQLQDSREEVAHERMLKLKELDELNHTREQVEKLTSEVTEHRRNAQIPVEEPAQQKNILQVKMESALMKQIKELEVKLDAANHAALTGKRFDDFDHFAY
;
A
#
# COMPACT_ATOMS: atom_id res chain seq x y z
N MET A 1 4.76 -44.17 4.44
CA MET A 1 3.38 -44.53 4.85
C MET A 1 3.00 -43.88 6.20
N ALA A 2 3.03 -42.55 6.32
CA ALA A 2 2.67 -41.85 7.58
C ALA A 2 1.64 -40.70 7.40
N LYS A 3 1.17 -40.44 6.17
CA LYS A 3 0.30 -39.29 5.86
C LYS A 3 -1.20 -39.50 6.16
N TYR A 4 -1.64 -40.74 6.41
CA TYR A 4 -3.07 -41.06 6.54
C TYR A 4 -3.60 -41.07 7.98
N PHE A 5 -2.73 -41.26 8.99
CA PHE A 5 -3.16 -41.27 10.40
C PHE A 5 -3.41 -39.89 11.02
N GLN A 6 -2.95 -38.82 10.37
CA GLN A 6 -3.00 -37.46 10.94
C GLN A 6 -4.32 -36.71 10.67
N ARG A 7 -5.32 -37.38 10.05
CA ARG A 7 -6.58 -36.74 9.60
C ARG A 7 -7.79 -37.01 10.50
N ILE A 8 -7.70 -37.98 11.42
CA ILE A 8 -8.80 -38.27 12.35
C ILE A 8 -8.71 -37.24 13.48
N GLY A 9 -9.77 -36.43 13.65
CA GLY A 9 -9.80 -35.36 14.64
C GLY A 9 -9.14 -34.06 14.21
N THR A 10 -9.05 -33.79 12.90
CA THR A 10 -8.61 -32.48 12.39
C THR A 10 -9.65 -31.88 11.45
N GLU A 11 -9.99 -30.61 11.66
CA GLU A 11 -10.80 -29.80 10.77
C GLU A 11 -9.89 -29.14 9.73
N LYS A 12 -10.33 -29.09 8.47
CA LYS A 12 -9.58 -28.48 7.37
C LYS A 12 -10.16 -27.09 7.09
N LYS A 13 -9.32 -26.06 7.08
CA LYS A 13 -9.69 -24.68 6.77
C LYS A 13 -8.82 -24.12 5.65
N ASP A 14 -9.44 -23.30 4.79
CA ASP A 14 -8.78 -22.61 3.69
C ASP A 14 -8.39 -21.19 4.12
N PHE A 15 -7.15 -20.80 3.79
CA PHE A 15 -6.61 -19.49 4.12
C PHE A 15 -6.01 -18.85 2.87
N ILE A 16 -6.12 -17.53 2.77
CA ILE A 16 -5.29 -16.72 1.88
C ILE A 16 -4.09 -16.24 2.71
N ILE A 17 -2.90 -16.70 2.32
CA ILE A 17 -1.63 -16.28 2.89
C ILE A 17 -1.11 -15.13 2.04
N THR A 18 -0.93 -13.97 2.65
CA THR A 18 -0.33 -12.80 2.01
C THR A 18 0.99 -12.49 2.70
N VAL A 19 2.06 -12.41 1.91
CA VAL A 19 3.40 -12.07 2.37
C VAL A 19 3.82 -10.80 1.64
N LYS A 20 4.02 -9.73 2.39
CA LYS A 20 4.53 -8.46 1.86
C LYS A 20 5.99 -8.30 2.26
N LEU A 21 6.89 -8.25 1.28
CA LEU A 21 8.30 -7.91 1.49
C LEU A 21 8.40 -6.39 1.71
N ILE A 22 8.82 -5.96 2.90
CA ILE A 22 8.87 -4.55 3.25
C ILE A 22 10.24 -3.99 2.87
N SER A 23 11.28 -4.52 3.48
CA SER A 23 12.63 -3.98 3.37
C SER A 23 13.68 -5.10 3.48
N PHE A 24 14.83 -4.88 2.87
CA PHE A 24 15.98 -5.76 2.96
C PHE A 24 17.23 -4.97 3.29
N GLN A 25 17.97 -5.45 4.27
CA GLN A 25 19.21 -4.86 4.75
C GLN A 25 20.30 -5.92 4.73
N ALA A 26 21.47 -5.58 4.21
CA ALA A 26 22.63 -6.45 4.31
C ALA A 26 23.93 -5.65 4.32
N ASP A 27 24.92 -6.13 5.07
CA ASP A 27 26.25 -5.54 5.10
C ASP A 27 27.09 -6.06 3.92
N LEU A 28 27.38 -5.17 2.96
CA LEU A 28 28.11 -5.50 1.73
C LEU A 28 29.42 -4.73 1.59
N GLN A 29 30.43 -5.40 1.03
CA GLN A 29 31.69 -4.77 0.61
C GLN A 29 31.62 -4.19 -0.80
N THR A 30 30.82 -4.82 -1.67
CA THR A 30 30.64 -4.42 -3.07
C THR A 30 29.18 -4.40 -3.46
N LYS A 31 28.83 -3.52 -4.40
CA LYS A 31 27.50 -3.46 -5.01
C LYS A 31 27.09 -4.85 -5.51
N SER A 32 25.92 -5.30 -5.10
CA SER A 32 25.42 -6.64 -5.38
C SER A 32 23.93 -6.63 -5.70
N TYR A 33 23.48 -7.63 -6.45
CA TYR A 33 22.10 -7.78 -6.89
C TYR A 33 21.48 -8.99 -6.22
N PHE A 34 20.25 -8.85 -5.70
CA PHE A 34 19.55 -9.90 -4.97
C PHE A 34 18.12 -10.08 -5.45
N SER A 35 17.57 -11.25 -5.19
CA SER A 35 16.13 -11.47 -5.20
C SER A 35 15.72 -12.38 -4.05
N ILE A 36 14.47 -12.27 -3.63
CA ILE A 36 13.87 -13.12 -2.60
C ILE A 36 12.94 -14.11 -3.29
N GLN A 37 13.17 -15.40 -3.07
CA GLN A 37 12.24 -16.44 -3.46
C GLN A 37 11.43 -16.88 -2.24
N TRP A 38 10.11 -16.75 -2.34
CA TRP A 38 9.18 -17.32 -1.38
C TRP A 38 8.66 -18.65 -1.89
N LYS A 39 8.71 -19.68 -1.04
CA LYS A 39 8.26 -21.04 -1.37
C LYS A 39 7.23 -21.53 -0.37
N ARG A 40 6.10 -22.01 -0.89
CA ARG A 40 5.07 -22.67 -0.11
C ARG A 40 4.64 -23.97 -0.78
N GLY A 41 5.02 -25.09 -0.19
CA GLY A 41 4.77 -26.42 -0.77
C GLY A 41 5.49 -26.57 -2.12
N PRO A 42 4.79 -26.97 -3.20
CA PRO A 42 5.39 -27.08 -4.53
C PRO A 42 5.48 -25.73 -5.27
N GLN A 43 4.78 -24.70 -4.79
CA GLN A 43 4.71 -23.40 -5.45
C GLN A 43 5.82 -22.47 -4.98
N THR A 44 6.33 -21.67 -5.91
CA THR A 44 7.41 -20.69 -5.71
C THR A 44 7.04 -19.38 -6.37
N GLU A 45 7.35 -18.27 -5.71
CA GLU A 45 7.28 -16.92 -6.24
C GLU A 45 8.63 -16.24 -6.00
N ASP A 46 9.06 -15.44 -6.96
CA ASP A 46 10.34 -14.74 -6.93
C ASP A 46 10.06 -13.23 -7.01
N SER A 47 10.72 -12.45 -6.17
CA SER A 47 10.71 -10.99 -6.30
C SER A 47 11.49 -10.55 -7.54
N PRO A 48 11.26 -9.33 -8.03
CA PRO A 48 12.20 -8.68 -8.94
C PRO A 48 13.61 -8.65 -8.36
N VAL A 49 14.60 -8.54 -9.25
CA VAL A 49 15.99 -8.34 -8.86
C VAL A 49 16.16 -6.90 -8.40
N PHE A 50 16.68 -6.72 -7.20
CA PHE A 50 16.95 -5.40 -6.63
C PHE A 50 18.44 -5.23 -6.34
N GLU A 51 18.88 -3.99 -6.41
CA GLU A 51 20.26 -3.59 -6.19
C GLU A 51 20.47 -3.18 -4.73
N LEU A 52 21.60 -3.60 -4.15
CA LEU A 52 22.04 -3.16 -2.84
C LEU A 52 23.47 -2.59 -2.95
N ASN A 53 23.60 -1.32 -2.53
CA ASN A 53 24.86 -0.60 -2.54
C ASN A 53 25.71 -0.90 -1.29
N PRO A 54 27.05 -0.86 -1.39
CA PRO A 54 27.97 -1.19 -0.30
C PRO A 54 28.06 -0.03 0.71
N ILE A 55 27.00 0.15 1.49
CA ILE A 55 26.93 1.09 2.60
C ILE A 55 26.44 0.27 3.80
N SER A 56 27.17 0.32 4.92
CA SER A 56 26.77 -0.42 6.12
C SER A 56 25.41 0.06 6.59
N GLY A 57 24.51 -0.89 6.87
CA GLY A 57 23.15 -0.58 7.27
C GLY A 57 22.23 -0.06 6.16
N ASN A 58 22.61 -0.16 4.89
CA ASN A 58 21.74 0.22 3.79
C ASN A 58 20.49 -0.66 3.76
N THR A 59 19.33 -0.02 3.83
CA THR A 59 18.01 -0.67 3.77
C THR A 59 17.38 -0.35 2.43
N THR A 60 17.23 -1.36 1.58
CA THR A 60 16.47 -1.24 0.33
C THR A 60 15.00 -1.55 0.62
N ILE A 61 14.11 -0.61 0.29
CA ILE A 61 12.66 -0.85 0.33
C ILE A 61 12.29 -1.70 -0.89
N ILE A 62 11.61 -2.83 -0.65
CA ILE A 62 11.17 -3.74 -1.71
C ILE A 62 9.69 -3.50 -2.04
N ASN A 63 8.84 -3.44 -1.02
CA ASN A 63 7.39 -3.24 -1.12
C ASN A 63 6.66 -4.19 -2.11
N GLU A 64 7.11 -5.44 -2.18
CA GLU A 64 6.52 -6.48 -3.05
C GLU A 64 5.54 -7.36 -2.27
N GLN A 65 4.55 -7.93 -2.95
CA GLN A 65 3.53 -8.76 -2.30
C GLN A 65 3.30 -10.08 -3.03
N PHE A 66 3.34 -11.18 -2.28
CA PHE A 66 2.95 -12.52 -2.71
C PHE A 66 1.64 -12.92 -2.03
N SER A 67 0.78 -13.64 -2.74
CA SER A 67 -0.46 -14.15 -2.15
C SER A 67 -0.83 -15.53 -2.67
N ARG A 68 -1.18 -16.45 -1.75
CA ARG A 68 -1.54 -17.82 -2.07
C ARG A 68 -2.62 -18.38 -1.17
N GLN A 69 -3.52 -19.14 -1.78
CA GLN A 69 -4.45 -19.97 -1.04
C GLN A 69 -3.72 -21.21 -0.47
N SER A 70 -3.96 -21.53 0.80
CA SER A 70 -3.38 -22.69 1.47
C SER A 70 -4.35 -23.34 2.44
N GLN A 71 -4.20 -24.66 2.58
CA GLN A 71 -5.01 -25.46 3.49
C GLN A 71 -4.25 -25.76 4.76
N LEU A 72 -4.85 -25.37 5.89
CA LEU A 72 -4.35 -25.61 7.23
C LEU A 72 -5.32 -26.54 7.97
N TYR A 73 -4.76 -27.39 8.83
CA TYR A 73 -5.52 -28.34 9.62
C TYR A 73 -5.54 -27.88 11.05
N ARG A 74 -6.72 -27.79 11.64
CA ARG A 74 -6.95 -27.48 13.04
C ARG A 74 -7.24 -28.77 13.78
N ASP A 75 -6.47 -29.08 14.81
CA ASP A 75 -6.77 -30.21 15.69
C ASP A 75 -8.05 -29.91 16.50
N THR A 76 -9.06 -30.77 16.38
CA THR A 76 -10.36 -30.56 17.02
C THR A 76 -10.31 -30.74 18.53
N LYS A 77 -9.29 -31.41 19.06
CA LYS A 77 -9.12 -31.61 20.51
C LYS A 77 -8.42 -30.43 21.17
N SER A 78 -7.33 -29.93 20.57
CA SER A 78 -6.55 -28.82 21.13
C SER A 78 -7.00 -27.45 20.63
N GLY A 79 -7.79 -27.40 19.56
CA GLY A 79 -8.19 -26.17 18.88
C GLY A 79 -7.04 -25.44 18.17
N ARG A 80 -5.81 -26.00 18.18
CA ARG A 80 -4.61 -25.40 17.58
C ARG A 80 -4.42 -25.87 16.15
N PHE A 81 -3.83 -25.01 15.33
CA PHE A 81 -3.45 -25.39 13.96
C PHE A 81 -2.15 -26.20 13.96
N LEU A 82 -2.11 -27.22 13.09
CA LEU A 82 -0.91 -28.00 12.85
C LEU A 82 0.15 -27.14 12.16
N LYS A 83 1.41 -27.35 12.53
CA LYS A 83 2.58 -26.67 11.97
C LYS A 83 2.54 -26.70 10.45
N LYS A 84 2.67 -25.54 9.82
CA LYS A 84 2.76 -25.38 8.37
C LYS A 84 3.83 -24.37 8.07
N THR A 85 4.81 -24.78 7.27
CA THR A 85 5.99 -23.94 7.01
C THR A 85 5.99 -23.32 5.61
N CYS A 86 6.65 -22.17 5.50
CA CYS A 86 7.08 -21.58 4.23
C CYS A 86 8.58 -21.30 4.30
N ASN A 87 9.22 -21.24 3.14
CA ASN A 87 10.66 -20.97 3.04
C ASN A 87 10.90 -19.65 2.32
N PHE A 88 11.84 -18.89 2.84
CA PHE A 88 12.40 -17.72 2.18
C PHE A 88 13.83 -18.06 1.77
N LYS A 89 14.13 -17.91 0.48
CA LYS A 89 15.46 -18.10 -0.06
C LYS A 89 16.00 -16.78 -0.55
N LEU A 90 17.18 -16.42 -0.07
CA LEU A 90 17.90 -15.27 -0.56
C LEU A 90 18.77 -15.72 -1.74
N LYS A 91 18.57 -15.09 -2.90
CA LYS A 91 19.36 -15.34 -4.11
C LYS A 91 20.26 -14.16 -4.39
N LYS A 92 21.54 -14.43 -4.67
CA LYS A 92 22.48 -13.44 -5.19
C LYS A 92 22.63 -13.64 -6.69
N TRP A 93 22.57 -12.54 -7.43
CA TRP A 93 22.74 -12.51 -8.87
C TRP A 93 24.16 -12.10 -9.22
N GLU A 94 24.79 -12.90 -10.06
CA GLU A 94 26.13 -12.66 -10.62
C GLU A 94 26.00 -12.78 -12.14
N SER A 95 26.06 -11.62 -12.80
CA SER A 95 25.81 -11.45 -14.23
C SER A 95 24.42 -11.96 -14.65
N ALA A 96 24.33 -13.11 -15.33
CA ALA A 96 23.07 -13.69 -15.83
C ALA A 96 22.59 -14.91 -15.02
N SER A 97 23.29 -15.27 -13.94
CA SER A 97 22.98 -16.44 -13.12
C SER A 97 22.66 -16.04 -11.69
N SER A 98 21.77 -16.80 -11.04
CA SER A 98 21.47 -16.63 -9.63
C SER A 98 21.88 -17.86 -8.83
N ARG A 99 22.44 -17.63 -7.64
CA ARG A 99 22.72 -18.67 -6.65
C ARG A 99 21.94 -18.40 -5.37
N VAL A 100 21.37 -19.45 -4.78
CA VAL A 100 20.79 -19.35 -3.42
C VAL A 100 21.93 -19.26 -2.44
N ILE A 101 21.98 -18.18 -1.68
CA ILE A 101 23.01 -17.95 -0.67
C ILE A 101 22.55 -18.30 0.74
N ASP A 102 21.24 -18.24 1.00
CA ASP A 102 20.68 -18.64 2.29
C ASP A 102 19.19 -19.03 2.17
N GLU A 103 18.70 -19.83 3.13
CA GLU A 103 17.32 -20.29 3.22
C GLU A 103 16.85 -20.33 4.68
N VAL A 104 15.69 -19.73 4.94
CA VAL A 104 15.04 -19.74 6.26
C VAL A 104 13.65 -20.33 6.16
N GLU A 105 13.35 -21.30 7.03
CA GLU A 105 12.02 -21.88 7.20
C GLU A 105 11.25 -21.16 8.33
N ILE A 106 9.99 -20.78 8.07
CA ILE A 106 9.13 -20.09 9.03
C ILE A 106 7.86 -20.90 9.25
N ASP A 107 7.47 -21.09 10.52
CA ASP A 107 6.17 -21.65 10.89
C ASP A 107 5.09 -20.58 10.76
N MET A 108 4.02 -20.92 10.03
CA MET A 108 2.93 -20.01 9.75
C MET A 108 1.77 -20.10 10.76
N ALA A 109 1.74 -21.15 11.59
CA ALA A 109 0.69 -21.32 12.58
C ALA A 109 0.50 -20.09 13.52
N PRO A 110 1.57 -19.38 13.95
CA PRO A 110 1.43 -18.19 14.79
C PRO A 110 0.72 -16.99 14.13
N PHE A 111 0.66 -16.94 12.80
CA PHE A 111 0.07 -15.82 12.07
C PHE A 111 -1.43 -16.00 11.78
N ILE A 112 -2.03 -17.08 12.27
CA ILE A 112 -3.46 -17.34 12.12
C ILE A 112 -4.22 -16.54 13.18
N ASN A 113 -5.23 -15.76 12.78
CA ASN A 113 -6.06 -14.91 13.64
C ASN A 113 -5.34 -13.71 14.29
N SER A 114 -4.13 -13.37 13.85
CA SER A 114 -3.60 -12.04 14.11
C SER A 114 -4.41 -11.07 13.26
N GLY A 115 -5.44 -10.43 13.83
CA GLY A 115 -6.27 -9.43 13.13
C GLY A 115 -5.50 -8.19 12.63
N THR A 116 -4.17 -8.17 12.79
CA THR A 116 -3.25 -7.07 12.48
C THR A 116 -2.02 -7.57 11.69
N SER A 117 -1.32 -6.65 11.00
CA SER A 117 -0.05 -6.95 10.33
C SER A 117 1.00 -7.45 11.32
N ASN A 118 1.65 -8.58 11.04
CA ASN A 118 2.78 -9.05 11.83
C ASN A 118 4.07 -8.80 11.06
N ILE A 119 4.70 -7.67 11.37
CA ILE A 119 6.05 -7.40 10.89
C ILE A 119 6.99 -8.41 11.54
N THR A 120 7.54 -9.28 10.71
CA THR A 120 8.48 -10.35 11.10
C THR A 120 9.84 -10.04 10.48
N ARG A 121 10.88 -10.07 11.31
CA ARG A 121 12.27 -9.92 10.88
C ARG A 121 12.91 -11.28 10.66
N ILE A 122 13.20 -11.59 9.39
CA ILE A 122 13.85 -12.81 8.97
C ILE A 122 15.35 -12.52 8.88
N LYS A 123 16.13 -13.15 9.76
CA LYS A 123 17.59 -13.06 9.69
C LYS A 123 18.12 -14.22 8.85
N PHE A 124 18.91 -13.90 7.84
CA PHE A 124 19.68 -14.86 7.06
C PHE A 124 21.06 -14.98 7.73
N PRO A 125 21.31 -16.05 8.50
CA PRO A 125 22.52 -16.18 9.30
C PRO A 125 23.79 -16.38 8.48
N GLY A 126 23.69 -16.55 7.16
CA GLY A 126 24.82 -16.88 6.30
C GLY A 126 25.23 -18.33 6.52
N GLY A 127 24.53 -19.25 5.85
CA GLY A 127 24.71 -20.69 6.02
C GLY A 127 26.10 -21.21 5.61
N SER A 128 26.69 -22.03 6.49
CA SER A 128 28.00 -22.68 6.35
C SER A 128 28.12 -23.53 5.09
N GLY A 129 28.97 -23.15 4.14
CA GLY A 129 29.26 -24.04 3.00
C GLY A 129 29.89 -23.38 1.77
N SER A 130 29.91 -22.04 1.71
CA SER A 130 30.67 -21.33 0.68
C SER A 130 31.61 -20.35 1.36
N SER A 131 32.87 -20.30 0.92
CA SER A 131 33.93 -19.43 1.46
C SER A 131 33.65 -17.92 1.39
N ASP A 132 32.46 -17.52 0.91
CA ASP A 132 31.94 -16.15 0.83
C ASP A 132 30.99 -15.78 2.00
N THR A 133 30.74 -16.69 2.95
CA THR A 133 29.65 -16.52 3.94
C THR A 133 30.02 -15.62 5.12
N GLY A 134 29.62 -14.36 5.00
CA GLY A 134 29.51 -13.40 6.10
C GLY A 134 28.39 -12.38 5.90
N LEU A 135 27.42 -12.65 5.01
CA LEU A 135 26.34 -11.72 4.73
C LEU A 135 25.36 -11.70 5.89
N ASN A 136 25.52 -10.73 6.79
CA ASN A 136 24.52 -10.40 7.81
C ASN A 136 23.34 -9.71 7.11
N ALA A 137 22.35 -10.51 6.70
CA ALA A 137 21.19 -10.03 5.97
C ALA A 137 19.92 -10.16 6.81
N VAL A 138 19.09 -9.13 6.77
CA VAL A 138 17.79 -9.06 7.44
C VAL A 138 16.73 -8.66 6.43
N LEU A 139 15.67 -9.44 6.35
CA LEU A 139 14.48 -9.17 5.56
C LEU A 139 13.31 -8.89 6.50
N GLU A 140 12.67 -7.74 6.34
CA GLU A 140 11.42 -7.42 7.01
C GLU A 140 10.23 -7.81 6.12
N VAL A 141 9.32 -8.62 6.66
CA VAL A 141 8.11 -9.06 5.97
C VAL A 141 6.87 -8.82 6.82
N ASP A 142 5.74 -8.51 6.21
CA ASP A 142 4.42 -8.61 6.84
C ASP A 142 3.73 -9.89 6.36
N ILE A 143 3.40 -10.78 7.30
CA ILE A 143 2.71 -12.04 7.01
C ILE A 143 1.30 -11.98 7.58
N LYS A 144 0.31 -12.15 6.71
CA LYS A 144 -1.12 -12.17 7.04
C LYS A 144 -1.77 -13.44 6.54
N LEU A 145 -2.56 -14.08 7.40
CA LEU A 145 -3.38 -15.23 7.05
C LEU A 145 -4.84 -14.87 7.28
N GLN A 146 -5.61 -14.77 6.20
CA GLN A 146 -7.04 -14.53 6.26
C GLN A 146 -7.77 -15.84 5.98
N GLU A 147 -8.68 -16.25 6.87
CA GLU A 147 -9.56 -17.39 6.58
C GLU A 147 -10.41 -17.03 5.36
N GLY A 148 -10.33 -17.84 4.31
CA GLY A 148 -11.12 -17.62 3.12
C GLY A 148 -12.57 -17.90 3.45
N LEU A 149 -13.44 -16.88 3.35
CA LEU A 149 -14.88 -17.10 3.26
C LEU A 149 -15.11 -17.91 1.99
N LEU A 150 -15.26 -19.22 2.11
CA LEU A 150 -15.76 -20.02 1.01
C LEU A 150 -17.16 -19.49 0.70
N ALA A 151 -17.28 -18.88 -0.48
CA ALA A 151 -18.51 -18.81 -1.23
C ALA A 151 -19.19 -20.19 -1.12
N GLY A 152 -20.41 -20.16 -0.61
CA GLY A 152 -21.18 -21.36 -0.32
C GLY A 152 -21.19 -22.31 -1.50
N ASN A 153 -21.06 -23.59 -1.19
CA ASN A 153 -21.66 -24.62 -2.02
C ASN A 153 -23.13 -24.23 -2.22
N SER A 154 -23.53 -23.92 -3.45
CA SER A 154 -24.93 -23.92 -3.83
C SER A 154 -25.41 -25.37 -3.94
N PRO A 155 -26.39 -25.78 -3.14
CA PRO A 155 -27.46 -26.62 -3.63
C PRO A 155 -28.74 -25.77 -3.69
N GLY A 156 -29.43 -25.82 -4.83
CA GLY A 156 -30.71 -25.14 -5.01
C GLY A 156 -31.83 -25.73 -4.15
N GLN A 157 -32.84 -24.89 -3.92
CA GLN A 157 -34.27 -25.15 -3.66
C GLN A 157 -34.86 -23.81 -3.17
N GLU A 158 -35.59 -23.08 -4.01
CA GLU A 158 -37.06 -23.10 -4.15
C GLU A 158 -37.79 -22.58 -2.89
N ASP A 159 -38.45 -21.44 -3.08
CA ASP A 159 -39.72 -20.92 -2.53
C ASP A 159 -40.13 -21.19 -1.07
N GLU A 160 -40.44 -20.13 -0.30
CA GLU A 160 -41.82 -19.81 0.13
C GLU A 160 -41.89 -18.62 1.12
N GLU A 161 -42.80 -17.70 0.77
CA GLU A 161 -43.80 -16.93 1.55
C GLU A 161 -43.48 -16.04 2.78
N GLN A 162 -43.90 -14.78 2.58
CA GLN A 162 -44.59 -13.81 3.45
C GLN A 162 -44.77 -14.09 4.96
N GLU A 163 -44.55 -13.05 5.77
CA GLU A 163 -45.56 -12.58 6.74
C GLU A 163 -45.38 -11.09 7.10
N GLU A 164 -46.51 -10.37 7.13
CA GLU A 164 -46.65 -8.97 7.49
C GLU A 164 -46.66 -8.73 9.00
N GLY A 165 -46.37 -7.50 9.43
CA GLY A 165 -47.14 -6.87 10.50
C GLY A 165 -46.36 -6.06 11.54
N GLY A 166 -46.76 -4.78 11.70
CA GLY A 166 -46.61 -4.09 12.99
C GLY A 166 -46.06 -2.66 12.97
N ARG A 167 -46.85 -1.70 12.49
CA ARG A 167 -46.68 -0.25 12.79
C ARG A 167 -47.02 0.03 14.26
N MET A 168 -46.20 0.83 14.95
CA MET A 168 -46.65 1.69 16.05
C MET A 168 -45.92 3.04 15.99
N GLU A 169 -46.68 4.09 15.69
CA GLU A 169 -46.27 5.49 15.73
C GLU A 169 -46.14 5.95 17.20
N SER A 170 -45.05 6.64 17.54
CA SER A 170 -44.99 7.46 18.75
C SER A 170 -44.73 8.91 18.35
N PHE A 171 -45.69 9.76 18.67
CA PHE A 171 -45.70 11.20 18.41
C PHE A 171 -44.58 11.89 19.22
N VAL A 172 -43.50 12.27 18.54
CA VAL A 172 -42.62 13.35 18.99
C VAL A 172 -43.25 14.66 18.55
N SER A 173 -43.41 15.61 19.48
CA SER A 173 -44.02 16.91 19.17
C SER A 173 -43.33 17.57 17.98
N PRO A 174 -44.05 17.93 16.90
CA PRO A 174 -43.49 18.48 15.66
C PRO A 174 -42.54 19.67 15.89
N GLN A 175 -42.80 20.46 16.93
CA GLN A 175 -42.01 21.64 17.28
C GLN A 175 -40.58 21.33 17.78
N ILE A 176 -40.36 20.16 18.39
CA ILE A 176 -39.03 19.73 18.86
C ILE A 176 -38.20 19.20 17.69
N LEU A 177 -38.85 18.41 16.81
CA LEU A 177 -38.25 17.92 15.57
C LEU A 177 -37.91 19.06 14.61
N GLU A 178 -38.78 20.08 14.51
CA GLU A 178 -38.54 21.25 13.66
C GLU A 178 -37.35 22.09 14.16
N GLY A 179 -37.17 22.20 15.50
CA GLY A 179 -35.99 22.83 16.09
C GLY A 179 -34.68 22.07 15.81
N GLU A 180 -34.72 20.74 15.86
CA GLU A 180 -33.56 19.89 15.59
C GLU A 180 -33.20 19.85 14.09
N VAL A 181 -34.22 19.80 13.22
CA VAL A 181 -34.05 19.94 11.76
C VAL A 181 -33.44 21.30 11.41
N ASN A 182 -33.91 22.39 12.03
CA ASN A 182 -33.33 23.71 11.81
C ASN A 182 -31.87 23.80 12.29
N ARG A 183 -31.54 23.17 13.43
CA ARG A 183 -30.15 23.09 13.93
C ARG A 183 -29.25 22.30 12.99
N LEU A 184 -29.73 21.15 12.51
CA LEU A 184 -28.99 20.30 11.56
C LEU A 184 -28.81 21.01 10.22
N ASN A 185 -29.83 21.73 9.72
CA ASN A 185 -29.73 22.52 8.49
C ASN A 185 -28.69 23.66 8.62
N LEU A 186 -28.63 24.33 9.77
CA LEU A 186 -27.59 25.31 10.08
C LEU A 186 -26.20 24.68 10.07
N GLN A 187 -26.06 23.50 10.67
CA GLN A 187 -24.78 22.78 10.72
C GLN A 187 -24.33 22.27 9.34
N ILE A 188 -25.28 21.81 8.51
CA ILE A 188 -25.03 21.44 7.11
C ILE A 188 -24.57 22.66 6.30
N ALA A 189 -25.23 23.81 6.46
CA ALA A 189 -24.85 25.04 5.79
C ALA A 189 -23.43 25.51 6.19
N GLU A 190 -23.08 25.36 7.47
CA GLU A 190 -21.75 25.69 7.99
C GLU A 190 -20.66 24.76 7.40
N TYR A 191 -20.91 23.45 7.37
CA TYR A 191 -19.98 22.50 6.75
C TYR A 191 -19.86 22.71 5.24
N GLN A 192 -20.95 23.03 4.54
CA GLN A 192 -20.90 23.38 3.11
C GLN A 192 -20.01 24.62 2.87
N ARG A 193 -20.10 25.62 3.77
CA ARG A 193 -19.23 26.80 3.73
C ARG A 193 -17.76 26.43 3.93
N GLN A 194 -17.43 25.63 4.94
CA GLN A 194 -16.06 25.17 5.20
C GLN A 194 -15.48 24.37 4.04
N VAL A 195 -16.28 23.51 3.40
CA VAL A 195 -15.85 22.75 2.22
C VAL A 195 -15.56 23.70 1.04
N SER A 196 -16.40 24.72 0.83
CA SER A 196 -16.16 25.73 -0.21
C SER A 196 -14.89 26.55 0.03
N GLU A 197 -14.63 26.93 1.29
CA GLU A 197 -13.44 27.70 1.69
C GLU A 197 -12.18 26.85 1.49
N SER A 198 -12.23 25.57 1.86
CA SER A 198 -11.14 24.61 1.66
C SER A 198 -10.85 24.36 0.18
N ARG A 199 -11.88 24.23 -0.67
CA ARG A 199 -11.70 24.12 -2.13
C ARG A 199 -11.04 25.36 -2.73
N GLN A 200 -11.44 26.56 -2.30
CA GLN A 200 -10.80 27.80 -2.76
C GLN A 200 -9.34 27.90 -2.31
N ALA A 201 -9.03 27.43 -1.09
CA ALA A 201 -7.66 27.37 -0.59
C ALA A 201 -6.80 26.38 -1.40
N GLN A 202 -7.35 25.20 -1.72
CA GLN A 202 -6.69 24.20 -2.56
C GLN A 202 -6.40 24.74 -3.96
N GLN A 203 -7.38 25.41 -4.58
CA GLN A 203 -7.21 26.00 -5.90
C GLN A 203 -6.12 27.09 -5.92
N LYS A 204 -6.03 27.92 -4.87
CA LYS A 204 -4.95 28.92 -4.73
C LYS A 204 -3.57 28.26 -4.62
N LEU A 205 -3.47 27.15 -3.88
CA LEU A 205 -2.23 26.41 -3.72
C LEU A 205 -1.77 25.78 -5.04
N GLU A 206 -2.71 25.25 -5.81
CA GLU A 206 -2.45 24.64 -7.12
C GLU A 206 -2.00 25.69 -8.16
N ASP A 207 -2.63 26.86 -8.16
CA ASP A 207 -2.20 28.00 -8.98
C ASP A 207 -0.80 28.49 -8.60
N GLU A 208 -0.45 28.46 -7.31
CA GLU A 208 0.88 28.82 -6.83
C GLU A 208 1.94 27.80 -7.25
N LEU A 209 1.66 26.49 -7.11
CA LEU A 209 2.51 25.41 -7.62
C LEU A 209 2.77 25.58 -9.13
N ARG A 210 1.71 25.80 -9.92
CA ARG A 210 1.84 25.99 -11.37
C ARG A 210 2.68 27.23 -11.73
N ARG A 211 2.65 28.29 -10.91
CA ARG A 211 3.53 29.45 -11.08
C ARG A 211 4.99 29.12 -10.75
N LYS A 212 5.23 28.33 -9.71
CA LYS A 212 6.58 27.88 -9.32
C LYS A 212 7.19 26.96 -10.38
N ASP A 213 6.42 26.04 -10.95
CA ASP A 213 6.88 25.17 -12.04
C ASP A 213 7.29 25.98 -13.28
N LYS A 214 6.47 26.96 -13.68
CA LYS A 214 6.83 27.87 -14.77
C LYS A 214 8.09 28.69 -14.50
N GLN A 215 8.34 29.07 -13.23
CA GLN A 215 9.57 29.75 -12.84
C GLN A 215 10.77 28.79 -12.92
N LEU A 216 10.60 27.54 -12.48
CA LEU A 216 11.63 26.50 -12.55
C LEU A 216 12.03 26.24 -14.01
N ASP A 217 11.05 26.07 -14.90
CA ASP A 217 11.27 25.88 -16.33
C ASP A 217 12.03 27.05 -16.96
N LYS A 218 11.73 28.28 -16.54
CA LYS A 218 12.42 29.48 -17.03
C LYS A 218 13.88 29.50 -16.58
N ILE A 219 14.15 29.12 -15.32
CA ILE A 219 15.51 29.03 -14.78
C ILE A 219 16.31 27.94 -15.51
N ILE A 220 15.71 26.76 -15.72
CA ILE A 220 16.34 25.64 -16.44
C ILE A 220 16.69 26.07 -17.87
N LYS A 221 15.77 26.70 -18.59
CA LYS A 221 16.01 27.19 -19.97
C LYS A 221 17.08 28.27 -20.02
N GLN A 222 17.10 29.19 -19.06
CA GLN A 222 18.12 30.23 -18.98
C GLN A 222 19.51 29.63 -18.72
N HIS A 223 19.61 28.65 -17.81
CA HIS A 223 20.88 28.02 -17.47
C HIS A 223 21.39 27.05 -18.56
N GLN A 224 20.51 26.45 -19.36
CA GLN A 224 20.92 25.69 -20.54
C GLN A 224 21.55 26.56 -21.64
N LEU A 225 21.21 27.85 -21.67
CA LEU A 225 21.73 28.83 -22.64
C LEU A 225 23.06 29.48 -22.21
N GLU A 226 23.37 29.50 -20.91
CA GLU A 226 24.57 30.15 -20.34
C GLU A 226 25.81 29.21 -20.27
N LEU A 227 25.75 27.99 -20.83
CA LEU A 227 26.85 27.03 -20.80
C LEU A 227 27.95 27.34 -21.83
N SER A 228 28.80 28.32 -21.54
CA SER A 228 30.20 28.38 -22.00
C SER A 228 31.15 27.98 -20.85
N GLU A 229 32.23 27.25 -21.18
CA GLU A 229 32.96 26.32 -20.30
C GLU A 229 33.54 26.88 -18.98
N THR A 230 33.58 28.21 -18.78
CA THR A 230 34.05 28.83 -17.53
C THR A 230 32.97 29.02 -16.46
N GLU A 231 31.68 28.96 -16.81
CA GLU A 231 30.58 29.17 -15.85
C GLU A 231 30.05 27.86 -15.24
N GLN A 232 30.31 26.71 -15.87
CA GLN A 232 29.92 25.39 -15.37
C GLN A 232 30.44 25.08 -13.96
N SER A 233 31.69 25.44 -13.66
CA SER A 233 32.29 25.14 -12.35
C SER A 233 31.64 25.92 -11.21
N LYS A 234 31.24 27.17 -11.45
CA LYS A 234 30.54 27.99 -10.44
C LYS A 234 29.11 27.51 -10.22
N VAL A 235 28.42 27.12 -11.29
CA VAL A 235 27.04 26.58 -11.20
C VAL A 235 27.04 25.23 -10.49
N ILE A 236 28.00 24.35 -10.78
CA ILE A 236 28.14 23.06 -10.07
C ILE A 236 28.42 23.29 -8.58
N GLN A 237 29.23 24.27 -8.22
CA GLN A 237 29.50 24.59 -6.82
C GLN A 237 28.24 25.13 -6.12
N GLN A 238 27.50 26.04 -6.75
CA GLN A 238 26.23 26.54 -6.19
C GLN A 238 25.17 25.45 -6.04
N LEU A 239 25.14 24.48 -6.96
CA LEU A 239 24.24 23.32 -6.86
C LEU A 239 24.62 22.40 -5.70
N ARG A 240 25.92 22.18 -5.47
CA ARG A 240 26.41 21.43 -4.30
C ARG A 240 26.06 22.11 -3.00
N ASP A 241 26.27 23.42 -2.90
CA ASP A 241 25.99 24.17 -1.67
C ASP A 241 24.48 24.16 -1.35
N LYS A 242 23.62 24.29 -2.38
CA LYS A 242 22.16 24.16 -2.24
C LYS A 242 21.74 22.74 -1.85
N LEU A 243 22.36 21.71 -2.43
CA LEU A 243 22.07 20.32 -2.07
C LEU A 243 22.39 20.06 -0.59
N THR A 244 23.57 20.51 -0.13
CA THR A 244 23.97 20.38 1.28
C THR A 244 23.03 21.14 2.22
N GLN A 245 22.56 22.33 1.81
CA GLN A 245 21.58 23.08 2.59
C GLN A 245 20.24 22.34 2.70
N GLN A 246 19.76 21.74 1.60
CA GLN A 246 18.52 20.94 1.60
C GLN A 246 18.67 19.67 2.44
N GLU A 247 19.83 19.00 2.41
CA GLU A 247 20.11 17.83 3.25
C GLU A 247 20.07 18.18 4.74
N GLN A 248 20.60 19.34 5.13
CA GLN A 248 20.51 19.83 6.51
C GLN A 248 19.06 20.13 6.92
N GLU A 249 18.28 20.74 6.04
CA GLU A 249 16.86 21.02 6.29
C GLU A 249 16.05 19.72 6.46
N ILE A 250 16.25 18.73 5.58
CA ILE A 250 15.62 17.41 5.69
C ILE A 250 15.99 16.73 7.01
N SER A 251 17.27 16.78 7.40
CA SER A 251 17.72 16.22 8.68
C SER A 251 17.04 16.90 9.87
N SER A 252 16.86 18.22 9.82
CA SER A 252 16.15 18.96 10.87
C SER A 252 14.66 18.59 10.95
N LEU A 253 13.99 18.44 9.81
CA LEU A 253 12.58 18.03 9.74
C LEU A 253 12.38 16.59 10.22
N GLN A 254 13.31 15.69 9.92
CA GLN A 254 13.29 14.32 10.43
C GLN A 254 13.42 14.28 11.96
N SER A 255 14.30 15.10 12.54
CA SER A 255 14.42 15.24 13.99
C SER A 255 13.14 15.79 14.63
N ALA A 256 12.52 16.81 14.01
CA ALA A 256 11.26 17.37 14.50
C ALA A 256 10.11 16.36 14.46
N ASN A 257 10.02 15.57 13.38
CA ASN A 257 9.00 14.53 13.23
C ASN A 257 9.20 13.39 14.26
N ALA A 258 10.45 13.01 14.53
CA ALA A 258 10.75 12.03 15.58
C ALA A 258 10.30 12.53 16.96
N GLN A 259 10.47 13.82 17.27
CA GLN A 259 9.95 14.42 18.50
C GLN A 259 8.43 14.42 18.56
N GLN A 260 7.74 14.79 17.48
CA GLN A 260 6.27 14.73 17.41
C GLN A 260 5.74 13.30 17.61
N PHE A 261 6.44 12.29 17.08
CA PHE A 261 6.06 10.90 17.29
C PHE A 261 6.16 10.48 18.77
N ILE A 262 7.20 10.94 19.47
CA ILE A 262 7.37 10.71 20.92
C ILE A 262 6.22 11.39 21.70
N GLU A 263 5.86 12.62 21.35
CA GLU A 263 4.74 13.34 21.98
C GLU A 263 3.38 12.65 21.74
N LEU A 264 3.12 12.20 20.51
CA LEU A 264 1.90 11.44 20.19
C LEU A 264 1.81 10.13 20.97
N SER A 265 2.93 9.42 21.14
CA SER A 265 2.98 8.22 21.97
C SER A 265 2.64 8.53 23.43
N ALA A 266 3.19 9.61 23.99
CA ALA A 266 2.89 10.02 25.35
C ALA A 266 1.41 10.39 25.55
N HIS A 267 0.80 11.09 24.58
CA HIS A 267 -0.64 11.39 24.61
C HIS A 267 -1.51 10.13 24.45
N SER A 268 -1.09 9.15 23.65
CA SER A 268 -1.79 7.87 23.54
C SER A 268 -1.80 7.14 24.90
N ASP A 269 -0.66 7.09 25.58
CA ASP A 269 -0.54 6.47 26.91
C ASP A 269 -1.42 7.18 27.96
N GLU A 270 -1.54 8.52 27.86
CA GLU A 270 -2.41 9.31 28.71
C GLU A 270 -3.89 9.03 28.44
N ILE A 271 -4.31 8.93 27.17
CA ILE A 271 -5.67 8.55 26.78
C ILE A 271 -6.02 7.17 27.33
N ASP A 272 -5.13 6.20 27.22
CA ASP A 272 -5.37 4.84 27.73
C ASP A 272 -5.44 4.81 29.26
N THR A 273 -4.65 5.65 29.93
CA THR A 273 -4.74 5.86 31.38
C THR A 273 -6.09 6.46 31.77
N LEU A 274 -6.58 7.46 31.03
CA LEU A 274 -7.89 8.07 31.27
C LEU A 274 -9.04 7.10 31.00
N LYS A 275 -8.98 6.30 29.92
CA LYS A 275 -9.96 5.24 29.63
C LYS A 275 -10.02 4.23 30.77
N ARG A 276 -8.88 3.83 31.33
CA ARG A 276 -8.81 2.91 32.48
C ARG A 276 -9.49 3.52 33.72
N LYS A 277 -9.20 4.79 34.04
CA LYS A 277 -9.86 5.51 35.14
C LYS A 277 -11.37 5.64 34.94
N LEU A 278 -11.83 5.83 33.70
CA LEU A 278 -13.25 5.91 33.36
C LEU A 278 -13.95 4.56 33.56
N LEU A 279 -13.33 3.47 33.11
CA LEU A 279 -13.79 2.10 33.36
C LEU A 279 -13.84 1.76 34.86
N GLU A 280 -12.82 2.18 35.65
CA GLU A 280 -12.82 2.01 37.10
C GLU A 280 -13.96 2.79 37.77
N ARG A 281 -14.24 4.01 37.30
CA ARG A 281 -15.37 4.82 37.80
C ARG A 281 -16.71 4.18 37.47
N ASP A 282 -16.89 3.68 36.26
CA ASP A 282 -18.12 3.02 35.82
C ASP A 282 -18.34 1.71 36.59
N ALA A 283 -17.27 0.95 36.85
CA ALA A 283 -17.32 -0.23 37.71
C ALA A 283 -17.72 0.11 39.17
N VAL A 284 -17.28 1.25 39.71
CA VAL A 284 -17.69 1.72 41.04
C VAL A 284 -19.16 2.18 41.05
N LEU A 285 -19.64 2.82 39.97
CA LEU A 285 -21.04 3.22 39.82
C LEU A 285 -21.96 2.00 39.71
N ASP A 286 -21.56 0.94 39.00
CA ASP A 286 -22.31 -0.32 38.90
C ASP A 286 -22.41 -1.06 40.25
N VAL A 287 -21.38 -0.98 41.11
CA VAL A 287 -21.44 -1.54 42.47
C VAL A 287 -22.36 -0.72 43.38
N SER A 288 -22.53 0.59 43.13
CA SER A 288 -23.43 1.47 43.89
C SER A 288 -24.91 1.38 43.49
N HIS A 289 -25.23 0.75 42.35
CA HIS A 289 -26.59 0.64 41.82
C HIS A 289 -27.19 -0.78 41.88
N PHE A 290 -26.60 -1.71 42.64
CA PHE A 290 -27.19 -3.03 42.92
C PHE A 290 -28.35 -3.00 43.94
N SER A 291 -29.16 -1.95 43.89
CA SER A 291 -30.47 -1.91 44.54
C SER A 291 -31.47 -1.00 43.83
N HIS A 292 -31.51 -0.97 42.49
CA HIS A 292 -32.79 -0.78 41.81
C HIS A 292 -32.74 -0.96 40.28
N VAL A 293 -33.75 -1.72 39.82
CA VAL A 293 -34.39 -1.64 38.49
C VAL A 293 -33.86 -2.55 37.40
N ASN A 294 -34.54 -3.70 37.34
CA ASN A 294 -34.66 -4.57 36.19
C ASN A 294 -35.75 -4.01 35.24
N SER A 295 -35.40 -3.06 34.36
CA SER A 295 -36.23 -2.66 33.20
C SER A 295 -35.53 -1.89 32.05
N GLN A 296 -34.19 -1.75 32.05
CA GLN A 296 -33.46 -0.98 31.02
C GLN A 296 -32.64 -1.83 30.00
N ALA A 297 -32.78 -3.16 30.01
CA ALA A 297 -31.95 -4.03 29.17
C ALA A 297 -32.28 -4.01 27.66
N ASN A 298 -33.49 -3.58 27.26
CA ASN A 298 -33.92 -3.64 25.85
C ASN A 298 -33.61 -2.37 25.02
N LEU A 299 -33.34 -1.23 25.65
CA LEU A 299 -32.92 0.01 24.95
C LEU A 299 -31.42 0.05 24.66
N SER A 300 -30.62 -0.65 25.47
CA SER A 300 -29.17 -0.78 25.27
C SER A 300 -28.82 -1.53 23.97
N HIS A 301 -29.55 -2.61 23.66
CA HIS A 301 -29.31 -3.42 22.47
C HIS A 301 -29.61 -2.70 21.15
N ALA A 302 -30.65 -1.86 21.10
CA ALA A 302 -30.98 -1.10 19.90
C ALA A 302 -29.96 0.03 19.61
N HIS A 303 -29.46 0.68 20.66
CA HIS A 303 -28.43 1.71 20.53
C HIS A 303 -27.08 1.13 20.08
N ILE A 304 -26.72 -0.05 20.60
CA ILE A 304 -25.52 -0.79 20.19
C ILE A 304 -25.62 -1.21 18.72
N ASN A 305 -26.77 -1.75 18.29
CA ASN A 305 -26.96 -2.16 16.89
C ASN A 305 -26.91 -0.96 15.92
N HIS A 306 -27.46 0.20 16.30
CA HIS A 306 -27.36 1.42 15.48
C HIS A 306 -25.94 1.99 15.43
N GLN A 307 -25.16 1.90 16.52
CA GLN A 307 -23.74 2.26 16.50
C GLN A 307 -22.93 1.33 15.61
N ILE A 308 -23.20 0.02 15.62
CA ILE A 308 -22.57 -0.96 14.74
C ILE A 308 -22.88 -0.62 13.27
N GLN A 309 -24.14 -0.32 12.92
CA GLN A 309 -24.51 0.08 11.56
C GLN A 309 -23.83 1.37 11.08
N LEU A 310 -23.70 2.37 11.96
CA LEU A 310 -22.97 3.60 11.64
C LEU A 310 -21.46 3.34 11.49
N GLN A 311 -20.93 2.36 12.21
CA GLN A 311 -19.53 1.96 12.13
C GLN A 311 -19.25 1.20 10.83
N ASP A 312 -20.12 0.26 10.45
CA ASP A 312 -20.07 -0.46 9.18
C ASP A 312 -20.16 0.51 7.98
N SER A 313 -21.05 1.50 8.04
CA SER A 313 -21.15 2.55 7.01
C SER A 313 -19.88 3.42 6.92
N ARG A 314 -19.23 3.71 8.04
CA ARG A 314 -17.96 4.47 8.05
C ARG A 314 -16.81 3.66 7.51
N GLU A 315 -16.77 2.36 7.80
CA GLU A 315 -15.78 1.43 7.26
C GLU A 315 -15.95 1.23 5.75
N GLU A 316 -17.20 1.17 5.26
CA GLU A 316 -17.51 1.11 3.83
C GLU A 316 -17.03 2.37 3.09
N VAL A 317 -17.30 3.56 3.63
CA VAL A 317 -16.82 4.84 3.06
C VAL A 317 -15.29 4.95 3.13
N ALA A 318 -14.66 4.47 4.21
CA ALA A 318 -13.21 4.42 4.33
C ALA A 318 -12.58 3.45 3.31
N HIS A 319 -13.22 2.31 3.07
CA HIS A 319 -12.79 1.32 2.08
C HIS A 319 -12.93 1.86 0.65
N GLU A 320 -14.04 2.53 0.32
CA GLU A 320 -14.22 3.18 -0.99
C GLU A 320 -13.16 4.28 -1.22
N ARG A 321 -12.84 5.05 -0.18
CA ARG A 321 -11.79 6.08 -0.25
C ARG A 321 -10.39 5.48 -0.42
N MET A 322 -10.12 4.33 0.20
CA MET A 322 -8.87 3.59 0.05
C MET A 322 -8.71 3.05 -1.38
N LEU A 323 -9.78 2.51 -1.98
CA LEU A 323 -9.78 2.06 -3.37
C LEU A 323 -9.46 3.21 -4.34
N LYS A 324 -10.09 4.38 -4.15
CA LYS A 324 -9.80 5.57 -4.98
C LYS A 324 -8.38 6.08 -4.83
N LEU A 325 -7.78 6.00 -3.64
CA LEU A 325 -6.37 6.34 -3.44
C LEU A 325 -5.44 5.35 -4.15
N LYS A 326 -5.79 4.06 -4.14
CA LYS A 326 -5.02 3.03 -4.84
C LYS A 326 -5.07 3.21 -6.36
N GLU A 327 -6.23 3.54 -6.93
CA GLU A 327 -6.37 3.90 -8.35
C GLU A 327 -5.54 5.15 -8.69
N LEU A 328 -5.48 6.14 -7.79
CA LEU A 328 -4.67 7.34 -7.98
C LEU A 328 -3.17 7.04 -7.98
N ASP A 329 -2.72 6.15 -7.09
CA ASP A 329 -1.32 5.71 -7.03
C ASP A 329 -0.92 4.92 -8.30
N GLU A 330 -1.81 4.07 -8.81
CA GLU A 330 -1.60 3.35 -10.08
C GLU A 330 -1.50 4.32 -11.27
N LEU A 331 -2.32 5.37 -11.30
CA LEU A 331 -2.27 6.45 -12.29
C LEU A 331 -0.96 7.25 -12.22
N ASN A 332 -0.52 7.60 -11.01
CA ASN A 332 0.75 8.31 -10.80
C ASN A 332 1.94 7.45 -11.24
N HIS A 333 1.95 6.16 -10.92
CA HIS A 333 2.99 5.24 -11.37
C HIS A 333 3.05 5.14 -12.90
N THR A 334 1.87 5.06 -13.55
CA THR A 334 1.77 5.05 -15.01
C THR A 334 2.31 6.34 -15.62
N ARG A 335 2.01 7.49 -15.00
CA ARG A 335 2.54 8.80 -15.42
C ARG A 335 4.07 8.85 -15.33
N GLU A 336 4.66 8.37 -14.24
CA GLU A 336 6.11 8.30 -14.06
C GLU A 336 6.79 7.44 -15.13
N GLN A 337 6.18 6.29 -15.49
CA GLN A 337 6.68 5.45 -16.57
C GLN A 337 6.66 6.16 -17.94
N VAL A 338 5.58 6.92 -18.23
CA VAL A 338 5.47 7.72 -19.46
C VAL A 338 6.52 8.83 -19.49
N GLU A 339 6.75 9.54 -18.38
CA GLU A 339 7.78 10.57 -18.30
C GLU A 339 9.19 9.99 -18.50
N LYS A 340 9.46 8.82 -17.89
CA LYS A 340 10.73 8.11 -18.09
C LYS A 340 10.95 7.72 -19.55
N LEU A 341 9.97 7.07 -20.19
CA LEU A 341 10.07 6.69 -21.61
C LEU A 341 10.23 7.92 -22.52
N THR A 342 9.54 9.02 -22.21
CA THR A 342 9.67 10.28 -22.95
C THR A 342 11.09 10.85 -22.84
N SER A 343 11.70 10.77 -21.65
CA SER A 343 13.08 11.20 -21.44
C SER A 343 14.09 10.35 -22.23
N GLU A 344 13.92 9.02 -22.23
CA GLU A 344 14.77 8.07 -22.98
C GLU A 344 14.68 8.31 -24.49
N VAL A 345 13.47 8.54 -25.03
CA VAL A 345 13.28 8.88 -26.45
C VAL A 345 13.96 10.21 -26.80
N THR A 346 13.87 11.19 -25.90
CA THR A 346 14.49 12.51 -26.12
C THR A 346 16.01 12.41 -26.11
N GLU A 347 16.58 11.58 -25.24
CA GLU A 347 18.02 11.32 -25.17
C GLU A 347 18.53 10.56 -26.41
N HIS A 348 17.80 9.52 -26.84
CA HIS A 348 18.12 8.81 -28.10
C HIS A 348 18.09 9.74 -29.32
N ARG A 349 17.11 10.65 -29.39
CA ARG A 349 17.01 11.63 -30.48
C ARG A 349 18.16 12.65 -30.46
N ARG A 350 18.63 13.05 -29.27
CA ARG A 350 19.80 13.91 -29.10
C ARG A 350 21.09 13.21 -29.54
N ASN A 351 21.24 11.94 -29.20
CA ASN A 351 22.40 11.12 -29.61
C ASN A 351 22.41 10.83 -31.12
N ALA A 352 21.23 10.76 -31.75
CA ALA A 352 21.09 10.59 -33.21
C ALA A 352 21.43 11.86 -34.03
N GLN A 353 21.51 13.03 -33.40
CA GLN A 353 21.89 14.30 -34.05
C GLN A 353 23.40 14.58 -34.02
N ILE A 354 24.21 13.68 -33.46
CA ILE A 354 25.67 13.77 -33.51
C ILE A 354 26.14 13.12 -34.82
N PRO A 355 26.70 13.88 -35.78
CA PRO A 355 27.20 13.30 -37.03
C PRO A 355 28.46 12.48 -36.71
N VAL A 356 28.37 11.16 -36.85
CA VAL A 356 29.50 10.24 -36.83
C VAL A 356 29.76 9.82 -38.27
N GLU A 357 30.94 10.16 -38.80
CA GLU A 357 31.42 9.65 -40.07
C GLU A 357 31.72 8.13 -39.95
N GLU A 358 31.23 7.34 -40.92
CA GLU A 358 31.36 5.88 -41.17
C GLU A 358 30.23 4.91 -40.71
N PRO A 359 30.04 3.76 -41.40
CA PRO A 359 29.40 3.58 -42.71
C PRO A 359 27.90 3.22 -42.60
N ALA A 360 27.09 3.76 -43.50
CA ALA A 360 25.76 4.29 -43.19
C ALA A 360 24.51 3.40 -43.45
N GLN A 361 24.60 2.10 -43.78
CA GLN A 361 23.41 1.38 -44.28
C GLN A 361 22.75 0.36 -43.35
N GLN A 362 23.46 -0.27 -42.41
CA GLN A 362 22.86 -1.29 -41.53
C GLN A 362 22.38 -0.75 -40.18
N LYS A 363 23.02 0.31 -39.64
CA LYS A 363 22.65 0.90 -38.35
C LYS A 363 21.33 1.69 -38.43
N ASN A 364 21.09 2.34 -39.56
CA ASN A 364 19.91 3.18 -39.79
C ASN A 364 18.60 2.36 -39.84
N ILE A 365 18.64 1.13 -40.38
CA ILE A 365 17.45 0.26 -40.48
C ILE A 365 17.04 -0.30 -39.11
N LEU A 366 18.01 -0.69 -38.28
CA LEU A 366 17.74 -1.17 -36.91
C LEU A 366 17.22 -0.05 -36.01
N GLN A 367 17.78 1.15 -36.17
CA GLN A 367 17.36 2.33 -35.40
C GLN A 367 15.93 2.76 -35.76
N VAL A 368 15.61 2.87 -37.05
CA VAL A 368 14.24 3.22 -37.50
C VAL A 368 13.21 2.17 -37.07
N LYS A 369 13.57 0.88 -37.04
CA LYS A 369 12.69 -0.18 -36.53
C LYS A 369 12.44 -0.06 -35.03
N MET A 370 13.47 0.30 -34.25
CA MET A 370 13.35 0.49 -32.80
C MET A 370 12.50 1.73 -32.47
N GLU A 371 12.75 2.86 -33.15
CA GLU A 371 11.96 4.10 -33.01
C GLU A 371 10.49 3.88 -33.41
N SER A 372 10.24 3.12 -34.48
CA SER A 372 8.87 2.78 -34.90
C SER A 372 8.15 1.87 -33.91
N ALA A 373 8.85 0.95 -33.24
CA ALA A 373 8.27 0.06 -32.23
C ALA A 373 7.91 0.83 -30.95
N LEU A 374 8.81 1.71 -30.50
CA LEU A 374 8.59 2.60 -29.35
C LEU A 374 7.43 3.57 -29.60
N MET A 375 7.37 4.20 -30.77
CA MET A 375 6.25 5.08 -31.13
C MET A 375 4.91 4.34 -31.16
N LYS A 376 4.89 3.07 -31.56
CA LYS A 376 3.67 2.25 -31.53
C LYS A 376 3.21 1.98 -30.08
N GLN A 377 4.13 1.67 -29.18
CA GLN A 377 3.81 1.46 -27.75
C GLN A 377 3.32 2.75 -27.08
N ILE A 378 3.96 3.89 -27.34
CA ILE A 378 3.51 5.18 -26.81
C ILE A 378 2.06 5.46 -27.23
N LYS A 379 1.74 5.23 -28.51
CA LYS A 379 0.40 5.48 -29.03
C LYS A 379 -0.66 4.53 -28.44
N GLU A 380 -0.31 3.27 -28.18
CA GLU A 380 -1.19 2.33 -27.45
C GLU A 380 -1.45 2.76 -26.01
N LEU A 381 -0.43 3.31 -25.33
CA LEU A 381 -0.56 3.81 -23.97
C LEU A 381 -1.38 5.11 -23.90
N GLU A 382 -1.21 6.02 -24.86
CA GLU A 382 -2.04 7.23 -24.98
C GLU A 382 -3.52 6.89 -25.15
N VAL A 383 -3.86 5.92 -26.02
CA VAL A 383 -5.24 5.47 -26.21
C VAL A 383 -5.82 4.85 -24.93
N LYS A 384 -5.03 4.06 -24.18
CA LYS A 384 -5.47 3.49 -22.90
C LYS A 384 -5.68 4.58 -21.83
N LEU A 385 -4.82 5.59 -21.81
CA LEU A 385 -4.94 6.71 -20.89
C LEU A 385 -6.18 7.56 -21.19
N ASP A 386 -6.46 7.83 -22.46
CA ASP A 386 -7.67 8.54 -22.89
C ASP A 386 -8.95 7.74 -22.57
N ALA A 387 -8.92 6.42 -22.76
CA ALA A 387 -10.02 5.53 -22.37
C ALA A 387 -10.25 5.54 -20.85
N ALA A 388 -9.18 5.50 -20.05
CA ALA A 388 -9.26 5.58 -18.58
C ALA A 388 -9.82 6.93 -18.11
N ASN A 389 -9.35 8.03 -18.70
CA ASN A 389 -9.85 9.37 -18.40
C ASN A 389 -11.34 9.52 -18.77
N HIS A 390 -11.76 8.96 -19.91
CA HIS A 390 -13.16 8.96 -20.32
C HIS A 390 -14.05 8.09 -19.41
N ALA A 391 -13.57 6.91 -18.98
CA ALA A 391 -14.27 6.06 -18.01
C ALA A 391 -14.44 6.75 -16.65
N ALA A 392 -13.39 7.41 -16.16
CA ALA A 392 -13.42 8.18 -14.91
C ALA A 392 -14.41 9.36 -14.97
N LEU A 393 -14.55 10.02 -16.13
CA LEU A 393 -15.49 11.13 -16.32
C LEU A 393 -16.96 10.68 -16.50
N THR A 394 -17.19 9.45 -16.99
CA THR A 394 -18.54 8.97 -17.32
C THR A 394 -19.13 8.02 -16.27
N GLY A 395 -18.35 7.60 -15.28
CA GLY A 395 -18.80 6.67 -14.22
C GLY A 395 -19.14 5.26 -14.73
N LYS A 396 -18.71 4.91 -15.94
CA LYS A 396 -18.88 3.57 -16.53
C LYS A 396 -17.64 2.71 -16.26
N ARG A 397 -17.87 1.42 -16.00
CA ARG A 397 -16.79 0.45 -15.79
C ARG A 397 -15.98 0.25 -17.07
N PHE A 398 -14.68 0.05 -16.89
CA PHE A 398 -13.68 -0.07 -17.96
C PHE A 398 -13.96 -1.26 -18.92
N ASP A 399 -14.71 -2.27 -18.46
CA ASP A 399 -15.05 -3.49 -19.22
C ASP A 399 -15.99 -3.25 -20.41
N ASP A 400 -16.65 -2.09 -20.51
CA ASP A 400 -17.59 -1.78 -21.60
C ASP A 400 -16.92 -1.23 -22.88
N PHE A 401 -15.60 -1.00 -22.87
CA PHE A 401 -14.89 -0.31 -23.97
C PHE A 401 -14.18 -1.21 -24.98
N ASP A 402 -14.27 -2.54 -24.83
CA ASP A 402 -13.66 -3.54 -25.75
C ASP A 402 -14.32 -3.61 -27.14
N HIS A 403 -15.19 -2.66 -27.51
CA HIS A 403 -15.91 -2.64 -28.79
C HIS A 403 -15.56 -1.47 -29.73
N PHE A 404 -14.53 -0.67 -29.43
CA PHE A 404 -14.16 0.50 -30.26
C PHE A 404 -12.81 0.43 -30.97
N ALA A 405 -12.13 -0.73 -30.97
CA ALA A 405 -10.87 -0.90 -31.70
C ALA A 405 -11.04 -1.79 -32.95
N TYR A 406 -11.55 -1.21 -34.04
CA TYR A 406 -11.28 -1.63 -35.42
C TYR A 406 -11.02 -0.42 -36.31
#